data_AF-A0A183FJI8-F1
#
_entry.id   AF-A0A183FJI8-F1
#
_cell.length_a   1.000
_cell.length_b   1.000
_cell.length_c   1.000
_cell.angle_alpha   90.00
_cell.angle_beta   90.00
_cell.angle_gamma   90.00
#
_symmetry.space_group_name_H-M   'P 1'
#
loop_
_entity.id
_entity.type
_entity.pdbx_description
1 polymer ?
#
loop_
_entity_poly.entity_id
_entity_poly.type
_entity_poly.pdbx_seq_one_letter_code
_entity_poly.pdbx_strand_id
1 'polypeptide(L)'
;MPTEEKTRFEEFDELKVCDRLIKRVKEDELMLVAEVAKSLRISEPRKEPFEELASATTQDTLDLVRMLRESCEVRAKERECYAVVAILECSGPEELVARIQQLVESSLIVSEIRAELEWRQEEIVEICLALRSEVAQLQKTLEAQRLEI
;
A
#
# COMPACT_ATOMS: atom_id res chain seq x y z
N MET A 1 18.49 -14.22 -29.46
CA MET A 1 17.04 -14.30 -29.75
C MET A 1 16.55 -15.61 -29.18
N PRO A 2 15.56 -15.58 -28.26
CA PRO A 2 14.18 -15.30 -28.62
C PRO A 2 13.65 -14.00 -27.98
N THR A 3 13.05 -13.19 -28.84
CA THR A 3 12.14 -12.10 -28.55
C THR A 3 10.77 -12.69 -28.22
N GLU A 4 10.53 -12.97 -26.95
CA GLU A 4 9.20 -13.35 -26.47
C GLU A 4 8.50 -12.07 -25.99
N GLU A 5 7.64 -11.51 -26.85
CA GLU A 5 6.25 -11.06 -26.60
C GLU A 5 5.81 -10.50 -25.22
N LYS A 6 6.72 -10.12 -24.33
CA LYS A 6 6.46 -9.83 -22.91
C LYS A 6 6.09 -8.39 -22.58
N THR A 7 5.90 -7.52 -23.56
CA THR A 7 5.65 -6.08 -23.30
C THR A 7 4.33 -5.55 -23.87
N ARG A 8 3.41 -6.41 -24.33
CA ARG A 8 2.09 -5.93 -24.80
C ARG A 8 1.07 -5.69 -23.69
N PHE A 9 1.34 -6.18 -22.49
CA PHE A 9 0.66 -5.73 -21.28
C PHE A 9 1.59 -4.73 -20.61
N GLU A 10 1.53 -3.48 -21.07
CA GLU A 10 1.92 -2.35 -20.22
C GLU A 10 1.29 -2.62 -18.84
N GLU A 11 2.10 -2.64 -17.79
CA GLU A 11 1.66 -2.90 -16.41
C GLU A 11 0.45 -2.02 -16.11
N PHE A 12 -0.74 -2.60 -16.23
CA PHE A 12 -1.96 -1.86 -16.02
C PHE A 12 -2.15 -1.76 -14.52
N ASP A 13 -1.82 -0.58 -14.00
CA ASP A 13 -2.28 -0.11 -12.69
C ASP A 13 -3.75 -0.51 -12.53
N GLU A 14 -4.03 -1.30 -11.49
CA GLU A 14 -5.32 -1.93 -11.23
C GLU A 14 -6.45 -0.88 -11.19
N LEU A 15 -6.14 0.34 -10.73
CA LEU A 15 -7.10 1.46 -10.71
C LEU A 15 -7.43 1.96 -12.12
N LYS A 16 -6.44 2.01 -13.03
CA LYS A 16 -6.66 2.36 -14.44
C LYS A 16 -7.48 1.30 -15.17
N VAL A 17 -7.40 0.03 -14.75
CA VAL A 17 -8.29 -1.02 -15.27
C VAL A 17 -9.72 -0.74 -14.84
N CYS A 18 -9.95 -0.40 -13.57
CA CYS A 18 -11.28 -0.05 -13.06
C CYS A 18 -11.88 1.16 -13.80
N ASP A 19 -11.11 2.22 -14.02
CA ASP A 19 -11.57 3.41 -14.76
C ASP A 19 -11.97 3.07 -16.20
N ARG A 20 -11.21 2.20 -16.87
CA ARG A 20 -11.53 1.75 -18.23
C ARG A 20 -12.76 0.85 -18.26
N LEU A 21 -12.93 -0.03 -17.27
CA LEU A 21 -14.13 -0.85 -17.15
C LEU A 21 -15.38 0.02 -16.96
N ILE A 22 -15.35 1.01 -16.05
CA ILE A 22 -16.47 1.95 -15.84
C ILE A 22 -16.84 2.64 -17.15
N LYS A 23 -15.84 3.16 -17.88
CA LYS A 23 -16.08 3.81 -19.17
C LYS A 23 -16.72 2.84 -20.16
N ARG A 24 -16.18 1.62 -20.25
CA ARG A 24 -16.64 0.62 -21.22
C ARG A 24 -18.07 0.16 -20.96
N VAL A 25 -18.43 -0.10 -19.71
CA VAL A 25 -19.79 -0.49 -19.32
C VAL A 25 -20.81 0.57 -19.75
N LYS A 26 -20.51 1.86 -19.56
CA LYS A 26 -21.37 2.96 -20.01
C LYS A 26 -21.47 3.07 -21.53
N GLU A 27 -20.35 2.86 -22.23
CA GLU A 27 -20.35 2.82 -23.70
C GLU A 27 -21.20 1.65 -24.24
N ASP A 28 -21.14 0.49 -23.59
CA ASP A 28 -21.93 -0.69 -23.96
C ASP A 28 -23.43 -0.49 -23.69
N GLU A 29 -23.82 0.17 -22.59
CA GLU A 29 -25.22 0.58 -22.34
C GLU A 29 -25.74 1.50 -23.45
N LEU A 30 -24.96 2.54 -23.80
CA LEU A 30 -25.33 3.48 -24.86
C LEU A 30 -25.50 2.78 -26.21
N MET A 31 -24.60 1.86 -26.55
CA MET A 31 -24.71 1.09 -27.80
C MET A 31 -25.92 0.16 -27.79
N LEU A 32 -26.22 -0.49 -26.66
CA LEU A 32 -27.38 -1.36 -26.52
C LEU A 32 -28.69 -0.57 -26.69
N VAL A 33 -28.83 0.57 -25.98
CA VAL A 33 -30.01 1.43 -26.07
C VAL A 33 -30.18 1.98 -27.49
N ALA A 34 -29.08 2.36 -28.16
CA ALA A 34 -29.13 2.80 -29.55
C ALA A 34 -29.62 1.70 -30.50
N GLU A 35 -29.15 0.46 -30.33
CA GLU A 35 -29.59 -0.66 -31.17
C GLU A 35 -31.05 -1.06 -30.89
N VAL A 36 -31.49 -0.97 -29.64
CA VAL A 36 -32.91 -1.13 -29.25
C VAL A 36 -33.78 -0.06 -29.91
N ALA A 37 -33.36 1.21 -29.86
CA ALA A 37 -34.09 2.33 -30.48
C ALA A 37 -34.16 2.22 -32.01
N LYS A 38 -33.15 1.62 -32.64
CA LYS A 38 -33.12 1.34 -34.08
C LYS A 38 -34.01 0.16 -34.46
N SER A 39 -34.08 -0.87 -33.62
CA SER A 39 -34.77 -2.12 -33.92
C SER A 39 -36.24 -2.11 -33.53
N LEU A 40 -36.62 -1.35 -32.49
CA LEU A 40 -37.97 -1.31 -31.95
C LEU A 40 -38.61 0.07 -32.13
N ARG A 41 -39.89 0.08 -32.51
CA ARG A 41 -40.66 1.33 -32.59
C ARG A 41 -40.95 1.85 -31.19
N ILE A 42 -41.12 3.17 -31.06
CA ILE A 42 -41.46 3.83 -29.78
C ILE A 42 -42.75 3.23 -29.16
N SER A 43 -43.70 2.80 -29.99
CA SER A 43 -44.96 2.22 -29.53
C SER A 43 -44.86 0.74 -29.13
N GLU A 44 -43.71 0.09 -29.26
CA GLU A 44 -43.57 -1.32 -28.87
C GLU A 44 -43.46 -1.47 -27.36
N PRO A 45 -44.36 -2.24 -26.72
CA PRO A 45 -44.41 -2.37 -25.26
C PRO A 45 -43.19 -3.09 -24.66
N ARG A 46 -42.37 -3.73 -25.51
CA ARG A 46 -41.15 -4.43 -25.08
C ARG A 46 -39.96 -3.49 -24.93
N LYS A 47 -39.99 -2.31 -25.56
CA LYS A 47 -38.86 -1.39 -25.62
C LYS A 47 -38.45 -0.89 -24.24
N GLU A 48 -39.41 -0.38 -23.49
CA GLU A 48 -39.19 0.18 -22.15
C GLU A 48 -38.62 -0.88 -21.17
N PRO A 49 -39.16 -2.10 -21.06
CA PRO A 49 -38.54 -3.16 -20.26
C PRO A 49 -37.09 -3.51 -20.65
N PHE A 50 -36.73 -3.42 -21.94
CA PHE A 50 -35.35 -3.66 -22.38
C PHE A 50 -34.41 -2.53 -21.95
N GLU A 51 -34.84 -1.28 -22.08
CA GLU A 51 -34.05 -0.11 -21.65
C GLU A 51 -33.89 -0.08 -20.12
N GLU A 52 -34.95 -0.43 -19.37
CA GLU A 52 -34.88 -0.59 -17.91
C GLU A 52 -33.93 -1.71 -17.50
N LEU A 53 -33.99 -2.87 -18.15
CA LEU A 53 -33.08 -3.98 -17.88
C LEU A 53 -31.62 -3.62 -18.21
N ALA A 54 -31.39 -2.91 -19.32
CA ALA A 54 -30.07 -2.41 -19.68
C ALA A 54 -29.52 -1.47 -18.61
N SER A 55 -30.36 -0.54 -18.14
CA SER A 55 -29.97 0.42 -17.09
C SER A 55 -29.69 -0.27 -15.76
N ALA A 56 -30.56 -1.18 -15.33
CA ALA A 56 -30.39 -1.94 -14.10
C ALA A 56 -29.11 -2.80 -14.15
N THR A 57 -28.89 -3.54 -15.22
CA THR A 57 -27.69 -4.38 -15.40
C THR A 57 -26.41 -3.55 -15.44
N THR A 58 -26.46 -2.37 -16.08
CA THR A 58 -25.35 -1.42 -16.12
C THR A 58 -25.04 -0.93 -14.71
N GLN A 59 -26.06 -0.55 -13.95
CA GLN A 59 -25.89 -0.08 -12.58
C GLN A 59 -25.30 -1.16 -11.67
N ASP A 60 -25.82 -2.39 -11.72
CA ASP A 60 -25.29 -3.53 -10.97
C ASP A 60 -23.81 -3.78 -11.31
N THR A 61 -23.46 -3.72 -12.60
CA THR A 61 -22.08 -3.90 -13.05
C THR A 61 -21.18 -2.77 -12.56
N LEU A 62 -21.64 -1.52 -12.60
CA LEU A 62 -20.89 -0.38 -12.09
C LEU A 62 -20.64 -0.47 -10.58
N ASP A 63 -21.61 -0.99 -9.82
CA ASP A 63 -21.46 -1.20 -8.38
C ASP A 63 -20.46 -2.31 -8.06
N LEU A 64 -20.43 -3.39 -8.84
CA LEU A 64 -19.37 -4.41 -8.75
C LEU A 64 -17.98 -3.81 -9.04
N VAL A 65 -17.86 -2.97 -10.08
CA VAL A 65 -16.58 -2.33 -10.43
C VAL A 65 -16.14 -1.32 -9.35
N ARG A 66 -17.08 -0.63 -8.69
CA ARG A 66 -16.79 0.24 -7.54
C ARG A 66 -16.22 -0.55 -6.37
N MET A 67 -16.86 -1.66 -5.98
CA MET A 67 -16.35 -2.52 -4.91
C MET A 67 -14.96 -3.08 -5.23
N LEU A 68 -14.72 -3.44 -6.49
CA LEU A 68 -13.41 -3.90 -6.94
C LEU A 68 -12.37 -2.78 -6.83
N ARG A 69 -12.71 -1.56 -7.27
CA ARG A 69 -11.84 -0.39 -7.17
C ARG A 69 -11.47 -0.09 -5.72
N GLU A 70 -12.43 -0.05 -4.81
CA GLU A 70 -12.20 0.15 -3.38
C GLU A 70 -11.21 -0.91 -2.83
N SER A 71 -11.39 -2.16 -3.22
CA SER A 71 -10.48 -3.25 -2.85
C SER A 71 -9.07 -3.09 -3.42
N CYS A 72 -8.93 -2.50 -4.60
CA CYS A 72 -7.63 -2.15 -5.18
C CYS A 72 -6.98 -0.96 -4.46
N GLU A 73 -7.76 0.07 -4.07
CA GLU A 73 -7.26 1.22 -3.31
C GLU A 73 -6.74 0.82 -1.92
N VAL A 74 -7.43 -0.09 -1.23
CA VAL A 74 -6.97 -0.65 0.05
C VAL A 74 -5.64 -1.39 -0.14
N ARG A 75 -5.56 -2.28 -1.14
CA ARG A 75 -4.32 -3.03 -1.42
C ARG A 75 -3.17 -2.15 -1.86
N ALA A 76 -3.43 -1.07 -2.59
CA ALA A 76 -2.39 -0.10 -2.96
C ALA A 76 -1.78 0.57 -1.71
N LYS A 77 -2.61 0.98 -0.75
CA LYS A 77 -2.15 1.54 0.53
C LYS A 77 -1.39 0.52 1.37
N GLU A 78 -1.84 -0.74 1.41
CA GLU A 78 -1.12 -1.81 2.09
C GLU A 78 0.28 -2.01 1.49
N ARG A 79 0.40 -2.02 0.15
CA ARG A 79 1.71 -2.12 -0.53
C ARG A 79 2.64 -0.97 -0.17
N GLU A 80 2.13 0.26 -0.03
CA GLU A 80 2.92 1.39 0.46
C GLU A 80 3.43 1.15 1.89
N CYS A 81 2.59 0.64 2.79
CA CYS A 81 3.02 0.27 4.14
C CYS A 81 4.11 -0.82 4.12
N TYR A 82 3.98 -1.83 3.25
CA TYR A 82 5.00 -2.87 3.10
C TYR A 82 6.29 -2.36 2.44
N ALA A 83 6.22 -1.33 1.60
CA ALA A 83 7.42 -0.69 1.06
C ALA A 83 8.25 -0.04 2.18
N VAL A 84 7.60 0.55 3.19
CA VAL A 84 8.29 1.09 4.39
C VAL A 84 8.92 -0.02 5.21
N VAL A 85 8.23 -1.15 5.39
CA VAL A 85 8.77 -2.36 6.06
C VAL A 85 10.05 -2.83 5.35
N ALA A 86 10.04 -2.86 4.00
CA ALA A 86 11.19 -3.28 3.20
C ALA A 86 12.38 -2.31 3.31
N ILE A 87 12.14 -0.99 3.32
CA ILE A 87 13.20 0.03 3.45
C ILE A 87 13.90 -0.08 4.81
N LEU A 88 13.14 -0.38 5.87
CA LEU A 88 13.66 -0.47 7.23
C LEU A 88 14.12 -1.88 7.61
N GLU A 89 14.23 -2.78 6.62
CA GLU A 89 14.64 -4.18 6.76
C GLU A 89 13.87 -4.90 7.90
N CYS A 90 12.60 -4.56 8.07
CA CYS A 90 11.74 -5.19 9.04
C CYS A 90 11.16 -6.47 8.44
N SER A 91 11.03 -7.52 9.24
CA SER A 91 10.43 -8.80 8.84
C SER A 91 8.90 -8.72 8.67
N GLY A 92 8.28 -7.66 9.20
CA GLY A 92 6.85 -7.39 9.06
C GLY A 92 6.41 -6.07 9.70
N PRO A 93 5.12 -5.74 9.59
CA PRO A 93 4.53 -4.53 10.17
C PRO A 93 4.71 -4.42 11.69
N GLU A 94 4.64 -5.55 12.41
CA GLU A 94 4.79 -5.59 13.86
C GLU A 94 6.19 -5.17 14.31
N GLU A 95 7.22 -5.67 13.61
CA GLU A 95 8.61 -5.27 13.87
C GLU A 95 8.83 -3.79 13.52
N LEU A 96 8.24 -3.32 12.42
CA LEU A 96 8.29 -1.91 12.05
C LEU A 96 7.70 -1.02 13.15
N VAL A 97 6.53 -1.37 13.68
CA VAL A 97 5.89 -0.61 14.78
C VAL A 97 6.78 -0.62 16.03
N ALA A 98 7.35 -1.78 16.40
CA ALA A 98 8.24 -1.88 17.54
C ALA A 98 9.51 -1.02 17.37
N ARG A 99 10.11 -1.00 16.17
CA ARG A 99 11.28 -0.15 15.88
C ARG A 99 10.92 1.33 15.91
N ILE A 100 9.77 1.74 15.37
CA ILE A 100 9.31 3.13 15.45
C ILE A 100 9.12 3.55 16.90
N GLN A 101 8.51 2.70 17.74
CA GLN A 101 8.34 2.98 19.17
C GLN A 101 9.70 3.18 19.85
N GLN A 102 10.67 2.28 19.62
CA GLN A 102 12.02 2.42 20.17
C GLN A 102 12.71 3.72 19.72
N LEU A 103 12.54 4.13 18.46
CA LEU A 103 13.10 5.38 17.95
C LEU A 103 12.48 6.61 18.63
N VAL A 104 11.16 6.60 18.85
CA VAL A 104 10.46 7.68 19.56
C VAL A 104 10.92 7.77 21.01
N GLU A 105 10.96 6.63 21.72
CA GLU A 105 11.47 6.58 23.11
C GLU A 105 12.91 7.07 23.19
N SER A 106 13.78 6.60 22.30
CA SER A 106 15.17 7.05 22.22
C SER A 106 15.27 8.55 21.94
N SER A 107 14.41 9.09 21.08
CA SER A 107 14.37 10.53 20.78
C SER A 107 13.95 11.36 21.99
N LEU A 108 13.02 10.86 22.82
CA LEU A 108 12.61 11.54 24.06
C LEU A 108 13.78 11.60 25.03
N ILE A 109 14.47 10.48 25.26
CA ILE A 109 15.65 10.40 26.13
C ILE A 109 16.74 11.37 25.65
N VAL A 110 17.06 11.38 24.35
CA VAL A 110 18.04 12.31 23.78
C VAL A 110 17.61 13.77 23.98
N SER A 111 16.31 14.06 23.86
CA SER A 111 15.78 15.40 24.11
C SER A 111 15.91 15.81 25.58
N GLU A 112 15.67 14.89 26.51
CA GLU A 112 15.81 15.13 27.96
C GLU A 112 17.29 15.36 28.33
N ILE A 113 18.19 14.51 27.86
CA ILE A 113 19.65 14.66 28.03
C ILE A 113 20.11 16.02 27.51
N ARG A 114 19.63 16.42 26.32
CA ARG A 114 19.95 17.72 25.73
C ARG A 114 19.40 18.89 26.56
N ALA A 115 18.21 18.73 27.14
CA ALA A 115 17.58 19.77 27.95
C ALA A 115 18.27 19.94 29.32
N GLU A 116 18.73 18.84 29.93
CA GLU A 116 19.36 18.87 31.26
C GLU A 116 20.86 19.19 31.22
N LEU A 117 21.57 18.68 30.21
CA LEU A 117 23.04 18.75 30.15
C LEU A 117 23.53 19.79 29.13
N GLU A 118 22.63 20.42 28.38
CA GLU A 118 22.91 21.37 27.29
C GLU A 118 23.85 20.81 26.21
N TRP A 119 23.95 19.48 26.10
CA TRP A 119 24.81 18.81 25.15
C TRP A 119 24.31 18.98 23.71
N ARG A 120 25.26 19.09 22.78
CA ARG A 120 24.95 19.03 21.35
C ARG A 120 24.62 17.59 20.97
N GLN A 121 23.82 17.45 19.92
CA GLN A 121 23.39 16.13 19.45
C GLN A 121 24.59 15.26 19.06
N GLU A 122 25.63 15.85 18.48
CA GLU A 122 26.86 15.17 18.10
C GLU A 122 27.62 14.62 19.32
N GLU A 123 27.68 15.39 20.41
CA GLU A 123 28.35 14.99 21.66
C GLU A 123 27.62 13.81 22.32
N ILE A 124 26.28 13.82 22.30
CA ILE A 124 25.45 12.71 22.80
C ILE A 124 25.77 11.42 22.01
N VAL A 125 25.84 11.52 20.68
CA VAL A 125 26.13 10.37 19.81
C VAL A 125 27.52 9.81 20.08
N GLU A 126 28.54 10.67 20.19
CA GLU A 126 29.92 10.23 20.49
C GLU A 126 30.01 9.49 21.82
N ILE A 127 29.37 10.01 22.87
CA ILE A 127 29.35 9.38 24.19
C ILE A 127 28.60 8.04 24.15
N CYS A 128 27.45 7.98 23.49
CA CYS A 128 26.71 6.72 23.33
C CYS A 128 27.52 5.66 22.58
N LEU A 129 28.29 6.05 21.56
CA LEU A 129 29.17 5.13 20.83
C LEU A 129 30.33 4.62 21.71
N ALA A 130 30.94 5.51 22.49
CA ALA A 130 32.01 5.14 23.44
C ALA A 130 31.49 4.16 24.50
N LEU A 131 30.36 4.48 25.15
CA LEU A 131 29.71 3.62 26.14
C LEU A 131 29.34 2.25 25.55
N ARG A 132 28.81 2.21 24.32
CA ARG A 132 28.49 0.94 23.65
C ARG A 132 29.73 0.07 23.45
N SER A 133 30.87 0.66 23.08
CA SER A 133 32.13 -0.06 22.92
C SER A 133 32.63 -0.62 24.26
N GLU A 134 32.59 0.19 25.33
CA GLU A 134 33.00 -0.25 26.67
C GLU A 134 32.13 -1.39 27.19
N VAL A 135 30.80 -1.26 27.07
CA VAL A 135 29.86 -2.32 27.48
C VAL A 135 30.13 -3.61 26.72
N ALA A 136 30.36 -3.55 25.41
CA ALA A 136 30.67 -4.74 24.60
C ALA A 136 32.00 -5.41 25.01
N GLN A 137 33.01 -4.62 25.37
CA GLN A 137 34.28 -5.15 25.89
C GLN A 137 34.11 -5.82 27.26
N LEU A 138 33.34 -5.19 28.15
CA LEU A 138 33.03 -5.74 29.47
C LEU A 138 32.24 -7.04 29.38
N GLN A 139 31.26 -7.13 28.46
CA GLN A 139 30.50 -8.35 28.21
C GLN A 139 31.40 -9.50 27.73
N LYS A 140 32.30 -9.25 26.77
CA LYS A 140 33.26 -10.27 26.31
C LYS A 140 34.19 -10.75 27.42
N THR A 141 34.66 -9.83 28.26
CA THR A 141 35.53 -10.16 29.39
C THR A 141 34.80 -11.02 30.43
N LEU A 142 33.53 -10.68 30.71
CA LEU A 142 32.68 -11.45 31.61
C LEU A 142 32.37 -12.85 31.08
N GLU A 143 32.12 -12.99 29.77
CA GLU A 143 31.90 -14.28 29.12
C GLU A 143 33.17 -15.16 29.13
N ALA A 144 34.34 -14.57 28.88
CA ALA A 144 35.62 -15.28 28.98
C ALA A 144 35.86 -15.82 30.40
N GLN A 145 35.59 -14.99 31.42
CA GLN A 145 35.70 -15.40 32.83
C GLN A 145 34.71 -16.50 33.23
N ARG A 146 33.54 -16.57 32.57
CA ARG A 146 32.53 -17.63 32.80
C ARG A 146 32.87 -18.95 32.13
N LEU A 147 33.70 -18.95 31.09
CA LEU A 147 34.14 -20.15 30.37
C LEU A 147 35.43 -20.76 30.95
N GLU A 148 36.17 -20.00 31.77
CA GLU A 148 37.37 -20.46 32.48
C GLU A 148 37.08 -21.13 33.84
N ILE A 149 35.79 -21.20 34.25
CA ILE A 149 35.29 -21.88 35.46
C ILE A 149 34.55 -23.15 35.06
#